data_AF-A0A7W1F3L0-F1
#
_entry.id   AF-A0A7W1F3L0-F1
#
_cell.length_a   1.000
_cell.length_b   1.000
_cell.length_c   1.000
_cell.angle_alpha   90.00
_cell.angle_beta   90.00
_cell.angle_gamma   90.00
#
_symmetry.space_group_name_H-M   'P 1'
#
loop_
_entity.id
_entity.type
_entity.pdbx_description
1 polymer ?
#
loop_
_entity_poly.entity_id
_entity_poly.type
_entity_poly.pdbx_seq_one_letter_code
_entity_poly.pdbx_strand_id
1 'polypeptide(L)'
;MANPEIGSTRALPLSVAIEVVTQGLRIRFGRSLVTIAGVVSGIAFLASVLTSALARHGVAQMREAADEAVRMQNLIESESGPLRGRGVAVLAWAAPSAAETHLVDHLRDQGVQIAWYAADPALNPPVGARLASDPPAAAEGAFAVIVVGEPAGVAWPEVLARAARPVVAAVIVPALPTS
;
A
#
# COMPACT_ATOMS: atom_id res chain seq x y z
N MET A 1 70.03 49.94 -39.98
CA MET A 1 70.67 48.61 -39.90
C MET A 1 69.79 47.75 -39.01
N ALA A 2 69.29 46.64 -39.57
CA ALA A 2 68.20 45.83 -39.05
C ALA A 2 68.69 44.79 -38.02
N ASN A 3 67.83 44.48 -37.04
CA ASN A 3 67.96 43.42 -36.04
C ASN A 3 66.53 43.08 -35.52
N PRO A 4 66.19 41.87 -35.05
CA PRO A 4 66.74 40.52 -35.29
C PRO A 4 65.75 39.62 -36.06
N GLU A 5 66.27 38.50 -36.56
CA GLU A 5 65.50 37.43 -37.19
C GLU A 5 64.55 36.75 -36.21
N ILE A 6 63.30 36.60 -36.65
CA ILE A 6 62.20 35.97 -35.94
C ILE A 6 62.55 34.48 -35.75
N GLY A 7 62.41 34.00 -34.52
CA GLY A 7 62.88 32.71 -34.06
C GLY A 7 62.47 31.53 -34.95
N SER A 8 63.45 30.68 -35.26
CA SER A 8 63.22 29.40 -35.93
C SER A 8 62.44 28.46 -35.01
N THR A 9 61.13 28.41 -35.16
CA THR A 9 60.27 27.43 -34.50
C THR A 9 60.66 26.04 -35.01
N ARG A 10 61.49 25.32 -34.23
CA ARG A 10 61.87 23.94 -34.50
C ARG A 10 60.58 23.11 -34.60
N ALA A 11 60.32 22.58 -35.79
CA ALA A 11 59.23 21.65 -36.01
C ALA A 11 59.43 20.44 -35.10
N LEU A 12 58.49 20.22 -34.17
CA LEU A 12 58.55 19.08 -33.27
C LEU A 12 58.26 17.79 -34.06
N PRO A 13 58.97 16.68 -33.77
CA PRO A 13 58.68 15.38 -34.36
C PRO A 13 57.23 14.97 -34.09
N LEU A 14 56.54 14.47 -35.12
CA LEU A 14 55.11 14.14 -35.09
C LEU A 14 54.72 13.19 -33.94
N SER A 15 55.61 12.26 -33.57
CA SER A 15 55.42 11.32 -32.47
C SER A 15 55.25 12.01 -31.11
N VAL A 16 56.04 13.06 -30.84
CA VAL A 16 56.00 13.81 -29.58
C VAL A 16 54.69 14.61 -29.48
N ALA A 17 54.22 15.17 -30.60
CA ALA A 17 52.96 15.91 -30.63
C ALA A 17 51.75 15.01 -30.29
N ILE A 18 51.72 13.78 -30.82
CA ILE A 18 50.66 12.81 -30.54
C ILE A 18 50.69 12.37 -29.06
N GLU A 19 51.88 12.12 -28.51
CA GLU A 19 52.04 11.73 -27.11
C GLU A 19 51.50 12.81 -26.16
N VAL A 20 51.86 14.08 -26.39
CA VAL A 20 51.37 15.21 -25.58
C VAL A 20 49.84 15.37 -25.69
N VAL A 21 49.28 15.21 -26.89
CA VAL A 21 47.82 15.28 -27.09
C VAL A 21 47.11 14.14 -26.36
N THR A 22 47.58 12.91 -26.48
CA THR A 22 46.97 11.75 -25.81
C THR A 22 47.07 11.84 -24.28
N GLN A 23 48.18 12.36 -23.75
CA GLN A 23 48.35 12.61 -22.33
C GLN A 23 47.40 13.71 -21.82
N GLY A 24 47.26 14.81 -22.56
CA GLY A 24 46.29 15.86 -22.26
C GLY A 24 44.84 15.35 -22.29
N LEU A 25 44.52 14.47 -23.25
CA LEU A 25 43.23 13.81 -23.35
C LEU A 25 42.95 12.96 -22.11
N ARG A 26 43.90 12.10 -21.72
CA ARG A 26 43.78 11.19 -20.57
C ARG A 26 43.53 11.91 -19.26
N ILE A 27 44.22 13.03 -19.03
CA ILE A 27 44.05 13.83 -17.80
C ILE A 27 42.65 14.47 -17.76
N ARG A 28 42.17 15.02 -18.87
CA ARG A 28 40.83 15.64 -18.94
C ARG A 28 39.73 14.59 -18.80
N PHE A 29 39.85 13.47 -19.51
CA PHE A 29 38.91 12.36 -19.41
C PHE A 29 38.85 11.77 -18.00
N GLY A 30 40.00 11.60 -17.33
CA GLY A 30 40.03 11.12 -15.95
C GLY A 30 39.24 12.02 -14.99
N ARG A 31 39.40 13.35 -15.10
CA ARG A 31 38.66 14.30 -14.27
C ARG A 31 37.16 14.29 -14.57
N SER A 32 36.77 14.25 -15.84
CA SER A 32 35.35 14.15 -16.22
C SER A 32 34.73 12.84 -15.75
N LEU A 33 35.45 11.72 -15.85
CA LEU A 33 34.98 10.41 -15.41
C LEU A 33 34.69 10.40 -13.92
N VAL A 34 35.58 10.95 -13.09
CA VAL A 34 35.38 11.03 -11.63
C VAL A 34 34.14 11.83 -11.29
N THR A 35 33.93 12.99 -11.93
CA THR A 35 32.73 13.81 -11.69
C THR A 35 31.45 13.07 -12.10
N ILE A 36 31.44 12.45 -13.27
CA ILE A 36 30.27 11.70 -13.75
C ILE A 36 29.98 10.51 -12.82
N ALA A 37 31.01 9.75 -12.44
CA ALA A 37 30.87 8.63 -11.51
C ALA A 37 30.33 9.09 -10.15
N GLY A 38 30.81 10.23 -9.64
CA GLY A 38 30.30 10.84 -8.41
C GLY A 38 28.82 11.22 -8.52
N VAL A 39 28.44 11.90 -9.61
CA VAL A 39 27.04 12.30 -9.86
C VAL A 39 26.13 11.07 -9.97
N VAL A 40 26.53 10.07 -10.76
CA VAL A 40 25.75 8.84 -10.94
C VAL A 40 25.60 8.09 -9.62
N SER A 41 26.68 7.96 -8.84
CA SER A 41 26.65 7.31 -7.53
C SER A 41 25.76 8.07 -6.54
N GLY A 42 25.81 9.40 -6.55
CA GLY A 42 24.94 10.24 -5.74
C GLY A 42 23.46 10.07 -6.07
N ILE A 43 23.11 10.05 -7.36
CA ILE A 43 21.74 9.81 -7.81
C ILE A 43 21.26 8.41 -7.41
N ALA A 44 22.09 7.39 -7.62
CA ALA A 44 21.76 6.01 -7.26
C ALA A 44 21.54 5.85 -5.75
N PHE A 45 22.39 6.46 -4.93
CA PHE A 45 22.25 6.48 -3.48
C PHE A 45 20.94 7.17 -3.06
N LEU A 46 20.65 8.35 -3.61
CA LEU A 46 19.43 9.09 -3.31
C LEU A 46 18.18 8.28 -3.68
N ALA A 47 18.17 7.67 -4.87
CA ALA A 47 17.09 6.80 -5.30
C ALA A 47 16.88 5.62 -4.34
N SER A 48 17.95 4.93 -3.95
CA SER A 48 17.91 3.81 -3.00
C SER A 48 17.27 4.21 -1.66
N VAL A 49 17.67 5.34 -1.09
CA VAL A 49 17.14 5.82 0.19
C VAL A 49 15.66 6.20 0.07
N LEU A 50 15.27 6.91 -0.99
CA LEU A 50 13.88 7.31 -1.22
C LEU A 50 12.96 6.11 -1.44
N THR A 51 13.38 5.16 -2.28
CA THR A 51 12.63 3.91 -2.49
C THR A 51 12.48 3.14 -1.19
N SER A 52 13.54 3.05 -0.38
CA SER A 52 13.47 2.38 0.92
C SER A 52 12.52 3.08 1.89
N ALA A 53 12.48 4.41 1.89
CA ALA A 53 11.56 5.19 2.72
C ALA A 53 10.09 4.98 2.30
N LEU A 54 9.81 5.07 0.99
CA LEU A 54 8.47 4.83 0.44
C LEU A 54 8.00 3.40 0.71
N ALA A 55 8.87 2.40 0.52
CA ALA A 55 8.55 1.01 0.80
C ALA A 55 8.22 0.80 2.28
N ARG A 56 9.02 1.37 3.20
CA ARG A 56 8.75 1.30 4.64
C ARG A 56 7.42 1.94 5.03
N HIS A 57 7.09 3.09 4.44
CA HIS A 57 5.83 3.77 4.71
C HIS A 57 4.62 2.94 4.25
N GLY A 58 4.68 2.39 3.02
CA GLY A 58 3.62 1.51 2.52
C GLY A 58 3.43 0.25 3.37
N VAL A 59 4.53 -0.40 3.78
CA VAL A 59 4.47 -1.58 4.66
C VAL A 59 3.93 -1.22 6.05
N ALA A 60 4.27 -0.05 6.59
CA ALA A 60 3.77 0.41 7.89
C ALA A 60 2.24 0.57 7.86
N GLN A 61 1.69 1.24 6.84
CA GLN A 61 0.25 1.40 6.68
C GLN A 61 -0.49 0.06 6.54
N MET A 62 0.08 -0.89 5.78
CA MET A 62 -0.49 -2.24 5.67
C MET A 62 -0.49 -2.98 7.01
N ARG A 63 0.59 -2.84 7.79
CA ARG A 63 0.68 -3.45 9.13
C ARG A 63 -0.33 -2.85 10.10
N GLU A 64 -0.51 -1.53 10.09
CA GLU A 64 -1.50 -0.85 10.93
C GLU A 64 -2.92 -1.36 10.64
N ALA A 65 -3.28 -1.52 9.36
CA ALA A 65 -4.56 -2.08 8.97
C ALA A 65 -4.72 -3.55 9.38
N ALA A 66 -3.66 -4.36 9.25
CA ALA A 66 -3.67 -5.75 9.69
C ALA A 66 -3.77 -5.90 11.21
N ASP A 67 -3.03 -5.08 11.97
CA ASP A 67 -3.07 -5.08 13.44
C ASP A 67 -4.46 -4.64 13.94
N GLU A 68 -5.08 -3.66 13.29
CA GLU A 68 -6.46 -3.27 13.59
C GLU A 68 -7.45 -4.38 13.25
N ALA A 69 -7.33 -5.04 12.09
CA ALA A 69 -8.18 -6.18 11.73
C ALA A 69 -8.12 -7.30 12.79
N VAL A 70 -6.92 -7.60 13.32
CA VAL A 70 -6.75 -8.57 14.42
C VAL A 70 -7.43 -8.08 15.70
N ARG A 71 -7.34 -6.80 16.04
CA ARG A 71 -8.06 -6.23 17.19
C ARG A 71 -9.58 -6.36 17.02
N MET A 72 -10.10 -6.04 15.83
CA MET A 72 -11.53 -6.19 15.52
C MET A 72 -11.98 -7.65 15.65
N GLN A 73 -11.22 -8.61 15.10
CA GLN A 73 -11.55 -10.03 15.25
C GLN A 73 -11.58 -10.44 16.73
N ASN A 74 -10.56 -10.08 17.51
CA ASN A 74 -10.50 -10.44 18.92
C ASN A 74 -11.70 -9.90 19.71
N LEU A 75 -12.17 -8.69 19.37
CA LEU A 75 -13.38 -8.11 19.94
C LEU A 75 -14.64 -8.89 19.53
N ILE A 76 -14.77 -9.26 18.25
CA ILE A 76 -15.91 -10.06 17.80
C ILE A 76 -15.89 -11.43 18.48
N GLU A 77 -14.73 -12.06 18.61
CA GLU A 77 -14.59 -13.37 19.26
C GLU A 77 -14.78 -13.32 20.77
N SER A 78 -14.46 -12.21 21.45
CA SER A 78 -14.75 -12.07 22.88
C SER A 78 -16.25 -12.01 23.16
N GLU A 79 -17.03 -11.38 22.28
CA GLU A 79 -18.48 -11.22 22.42
C GLU A 79 -19.27 -12.41 21.86
N SER A 80 -18.88 -12.92 20.70
CA SER A 80 -19.61 -14.00 20.01
C SER A 80 -19.06 -15.40 20.32
N GLY A 81 -17.79 -15.51 20.68
CA GLY A 81 -17.02 -16.76 20.71
C GLY A 81 -16.29 -17.02 19.39
N PRO A 82 -15.59 -18.16 19.25
CA PRO A 82 -14.77 -18.45 18.07
C PRO A 82 -15.57 -18.44 16.76
N LEU A 83 -15.06 -17.79 15.72
CA LEU A 83 -15.77 -17.66 14.44
C LEU A 83 -15.46 -18.76 13.42
N ARG A 84 -14.43 -19.56 13.67
CA ARG A 84 -13.93 -20.57 12.70
C ARG A 84 -15.02 -21.54 12.26
N GLY A 85 -15.24 -21.63 10.95
CA GLY A 85 -16.26 -22.49 10.34
C GLY A 85 -17.70 -22.02 10.57
N ARG A 86 -17.92 -20.80 11.07
CA ARG A 86 -19.24 -20.19 11.24
C ARG A 86 -19.52 -19.17 10.14
N GLY A 87 -20.79 -18.79 10.02
CA GLY A 87 -21.21 -17.71 9.12
C GLY A 87 -21.12 -16.35 9.78
N VAL A 88 -20.68 -15.33 9.05
CA VAL A 88 -20.70 -13.92 9.45
C VAL A 88 -21.40 -13.11 8.37
N ALA A 89 -22.27 -12.20 8.78
CA ALA A 89 -22.90 -11.25 7.88
C ALA A 89 -22.11 -9.94 7.87
N VAL A 90 -21.86 -9.40 6.69
CA VAL A 90 -21.29 -8.07 6.50
C VAL A 90 -22.30 -7.22 5.76
N LEU A 91 -22.67 -6.11 6.38
CA LEU A 91 -23.65 -5.15 5.88
C LEU A 91 -22.94 -3.83 5.58
N ALA A 92 -22.73 -3.54 4.30
CA ALA A 92 -21.95 -2.39 3.84
C ALA A 92 -22.83 -1.25 3.33
N TRP A 93 -22.81 -0.12 4.03
CA TRP A 93 -23.39 1.16 3.59
C TRP A 93 -22.35 2.12 3.01
N ALA A 94 -21.07 1.84 3.23
CA ALA A 94 -19.95 2.59 2.68
C ALA A 94 -18.86 1.63 2.19
N ALA A 95 -17.89 2.19 1.45
CA ALA A 95 -16.69 1.45 1.09
C ALA A 95 -15.94 1.00 2.35
N PRO A 96 -15.60 -0.29 2.49
CA PRO A 96 -14.81 -0.76 3.63
C PRO A 96 -13.45 -0.06 3.66
N SER A 97 -13.03 0.34 4.85
CA SER A 97 -11.66 0.76 5.14
C SER A 97 -10.67 -0.37 4.88
N ALA A 98 -9.38 -0.04 4.84
CA ALA A 98 -8.32 -1.05 4.69
C ALA A 98 -8.37 -2.09 5.82
N ALA A 99 -8.65 -1.68 7.06
CA ALA A 99 -8.74 -2.59 8.19
C ALA A 99 -9.97 -3.52 8.09
N GLU A 100 -11.13 -3.01 7.69
CA GLU A 100 -12.34 -3.83 7.49
C GLU A 100 -12.17 -4.80 6.32
N THR A 101 -11.53 -4.36 5.23
CA THR A 101 -11.19 -5.24 4.10
C THR A 101 -10.27 -6.37 4.56
N HIS A 102 -9.21 -6.03 5.31
CA HIS A 102 -8.31 -7.02 5.89
C HIS A 102 -9.00 -7.97 6.87
N LEU A 103 -9.93 -7.48 7.70
CA LEU A 103 -10.72 -8.31 8.60
C LEU A 103 -11.54 -9.33 7.82
N VAL A 104 -12.26 -8.88 6.79
CA VAL A 104 -13.10 -9.75 5.95
C VAL A 104 -12.25 -10.79 5.22
N ASP A 105 -11.13 -10.40 4.62
CA ASP A 105 -10.20 -11.33 3.98
C ASP A 105 -9.63 -12.34 4.98
N HIS A 106 -9.25 -11.88 6.17
CA HIS A 106 -8.68 -12.74 7.20
C HIS A 106 -9.70 -13.76 7.74
N LEU A 107 -10.94 -13.35 7.99
CA LEU A 107 -12.03 -14.26 8.37
C LEU A 107 -12.28 -15.31 7.29
N ARG A 108 -12.33 -14.89 6.02
CA ARG A 108 -12.50 -15.80 4.89
C ARG A 108 -11.36 -16.82 4.81
N ASP A 109 -10.11 -16.37 4.97
CA ASP A 109 -8.93 -17.25 4.91
C ASP A 109 -8.92 -18.28 6.07
N GLN A 110 -9.61 -17.99 7.18
CA GLN A 110 -9.87 -18.93 8.28
C GLN A 110 -11.04 -19.90 8.01
N GLY A 111 -11.69 -19.80 6.86
CA GLY A 111 -12.84 -20.62 6.46
C GLY A 111 -14.18 -20.14 7.03
N VAL A 112 -14.28 -18.88 7.46
CA VAL A 112 -15.55 -18.25 7.85
C VAL A 112 -16.37 -18.00 6.59
N GLN A 113 -17.65 -18.37 6.63
CA GLN A 113 -18.56 -18.10 5.51
C GLN A 113 -19.08 -16.67 5.61
N ILE A 114 -18.94 -15.89 4.54
CA ILE A 114 -19.33 -14.48 4.54
C ILE A 114 -20.59 -14.29 3.70
N ALA A 115 -21.64 -13.76 4.33
CA ALA A 115 -22.82 -13.26 3.64
C ALA A 115 -22.70 -11.73 3.53
N TRP A 116 -22.76 -11.21 2.31
CA TRP A 116 -22.52 -9.81 2.01
C TRP A 116 -23.80 -9.14 1.53
N TYR A 117 -24.19 -8.06 2.20
CA TYR A 117 -25.16 -7.10 1.72
C TYR A 117 -24.45 -5.75 1.50
N ALA A 118 -24.75 -5.11 0.38
CA ALA A 118 -24.31 -3.77 0.08
C ALA A 118 -25.51 -2.88 -0.23
N ALA A 119 -25.59 -1.73 0.43
CA ALA A 119 -26.63 -0.74 0.18
C ALA A 119 -26.45 -0.04 -1.17
N ASP A 120 -25.20 0.14 -1.60
CA ASP A 120 -24.83 0.63 -2.92
C ASP A 120 -24.32 -0.54 -3.79
N PRO A 121 -24.94 -0.85 -4.94
CA PRO A 121 -24.48 -1.88 -5.87
C PRO A 121 -23.04 -1.70 -6.37
N ALA A 122 -22.48 -0.49 -6.30
CA ALA A 122 -21.08 -0.23 -6.64
C ALA A 122 -20.10 -0.84 -5.62
N LEU A 123 -20.56 -1.16 -4.41
CA LEU A 123 -19.76 -1.85 -3.39
C LEU A 123 -19.69 -3.34 -3.72
N ASN A 124 -18.62 -3.70 -4.43
CA ASN A 124 -18.39 -5.07 -4.81
C ASN A 124 -18.17 -5.97 -3.59
N PRO A 125 -18.79 -7.15 -3.54
CA PRO A 125 -18.50 -8.13 -2.51
C PRO A 125 -17.07 -8.65 -2.66
N PRO A 126 -16.44 -9.09 -1.57
CA PRO A 126 -15.18 -9.81 -1.64
C PRO A 126 -15.37 -11.15 -2.37
N VAL A 127 -14.32 -11.61 -3.04
CA VAL A 127 -14.35 -12.86 -3.81
C VAL A 127 -14.71 -14.03 -2.88
N GLY A 128 -15.75 -14.77 -3.25
CA GLY A 128 -16.23 -15.94 -2.50
C GLY A 128 -17.33 -15.63 -1.47
N ALA A 129 -17.71 -14.37 -1.27
CA ALA A 129 -18.85 -14.04 -0.41
C ALA A 129 -20.19 -14.36 -1.09
N ARG A 130 -21.17 -14.80 -0.29
CA ARG A 130 -22.55 -14.99 -0.71
C ARG A 130 -23.26 -13.63 -0.71
N LEU A 131 -23.68 -13.16 -1.88
CA LEU A 131 -24.50 -11.96 -2.00
C LEU A 131 -25.90 -12.18 -1.40
N ALA A 132 -26.37 -11.21 -0.64
CA ALA A 132 -27.71 -11.15 -0.08
C ALA A 132 -28.51 -10.00 -0.70
N SER A 133 -29.81 -10.20 -0.87
CA SER A 133 -30.75 -9.21 -1.42
C SER A 133 -31.05 -8.06 -0.47
N ASP A 134 -30.99 -8.32 0.83
CA ASP A 134 -31.38 -7.42 1.90
C ASP A 134 -30.60 -7.73 3.20
N PRO A 135 -30.58 -6.79 4.18
CA PRO A 135 -29.85 -7.01 5.42
C PRO A 135 -30.31 -8.24 6.23
N PRO A 136 -31.62 -8.53 6.38
CA PRO A 136 -32.07 -9.76 7.05
C PRO A 136 -31.59 -11.06 6.38
N ALA A 137 -31.57 -11.14 5.05
CA ALA A 137 -31.09 -12.29 4.30
C ALA A 137 -29.57 -12.50 4.42
N ALA A 138 -28.80 -11.42 4.63
CA ALA A 138 -27.40 -11.53 4.97
C ALA A 138 -27.21 -12.09 6.39
N ALA A 139 -28.02 -11.64 7.34
CA ALA A 139 -27.95 -12.08 8.74
C ALA A 139 -28.47 -13.50 8.98
N GLU A 140 -29.15 -14.12 8.01
CA GLU A 140 -29.70 -15.47 8.16
C GLU A 140 -28.63 -16.51 8.52
N GLY A 141 -28.75 -17.06 9.74
CA GLY A 141 -27.79 -18.04 10.27
C GLY A 141 -26.42 -17.46 10.63
N ALA A 142 -26.23 -16.15 10.50
CA ALA A 142 -24.99 -15.48 10.85
C ALA A 142 -24.77 -15.48 12.37
N PHE A 143 -23.53 -15.70 12.76
CA PHE A 143 -23.10 -15.77 14.15
C PHE A 143 -22.64 -14.42 14.69
N ALA A 144 -22.24 -13.54 13.79
CA ALA A 144 -21.96 -12.13 14.05
C ALA A 144 -22.44 -11.31 12.84
N VAL A 145 -22.86 -10.08 13.11
CA VAL A 145 -23.20 -9.09 12.08
C VAL A 145 -22.23 -7.93 12.19
N ILE A 146 -21.47 -7.71 11.12
CA ILE A 146 -20.53 -6.61 10.95
C ILE A 146 -21.20 -5.53 10.12
N VAL A 147 -21.20 -4.31 10.63
CA VAL A 147 -21.76 -3.13 9.94
C VAL A 147 -20.61 -2.25 9.49
N VAL A 148 -20.55 -1.96 8.19
CA VAL A 148 -19.55 -1.10 7.57
C VAL A 148 -20.23 0.20 7.12
N GLY A 149 -19.78 1.33 7.69
CA GLY A 149 -20.38 2.64 7.46
C GLY A 149 -21.62 2.91 8.32
N GLU A 150 -22.31 4.02 8.04
CA GLU A 150 -23.49 4.45 8.80
C GLU A 150 -24.77 3.81 8.23
N PRO A 151 -25.46 2.96 9.01
CA PRO A 151 -26.64 2.26 8.54
C PRO A 151 -27.86 3.19 8.48
N ALA A 152 -28.37 3.44 7.27
CA ALA A 152 -29.60 4.20 7.07
C ALA A 152 -30.81 3.28 6.81
N GLY A 153 -31.90 3.49 7.54
CA GLY A 153 -33.20 2.82 7.28
C GLY A 153 -33.28 1.33 7.62
N VAL A 154 -32.39 0.83 8.49
CA VAL A 154 -32.31 -0.60 8.83
C VAL A 154 -33.27 -0.97 9.95
N ALA A 155 -34.14 -1.96 9.71
CA ALA A 155 -34.95 -2.59 10.74
C ALA A 155 -34.13 -3.60 11.56
N TRP A 156 -33.29 -3.11 12.48
CA TRP A 156 -32.42 -3.94 13.33
C TRP A 156 -33.11 -5.12 14.01
N PRO A 157 -34.34 -5.00 14.55
CA PRO A 157 -35.02 -6.15 15.13
C PRO A 157 -35.21 -7.31 14.16
N GLU A 158 -35.46 -7.05 12.87
CA GLU A 158 -35.64 -8.08 11.86
C GLU A 158 -34.32 -8.73 11.47
N VAL A 159 -33.26 -7.92 11.33
CA VAL A 159 -31.90 -8.40 11.06
C VAL A 159 -31.42 -9.32 12.20
N LEU A 160 -31.60 -8.89 13.44
CA LEU A 160 -31.16 -9.65 14.62
C LEU A 160 -32.02 -10.88 14.89
N ALA A 161 -33.31 -10.85 14.54
CA ALA A 161 -34.18 -12.02 14.65
C ALA A 161 -33.77 -13.17 13.70
N ARG A 162 -33.03 -12.88 12.63
CA ARG A 162 -32.54 -13.87 11.66
C ARG A 162 -31.13 -14.39 11.96
N ALA A 163 -30.38 -13.69 12.82
CA ALA A 163 -29.07 -14.10 13.26
C ALA A 163 -29.14 -15.34 14.18
N ALA A 164 -28.21 -16.28 13.99
CA ALA A 164 -28.07 -17.44 14.86
C ALA A 164 -27.69 -17.05 16.30
N ARG A 165 -26.89 -15.98 16.44
CA ARG A 165 -26.65 -15.27 17.69
C ARG A 165 -26.61 -13.76 17.39
N PRO A 166 -27.48 -12.95 18.02
CA PRO A 166 -27.51 -11.52 17.76
C PRO A 166 -26.38 -10.82 18.53
N VAL A 167 -25.16 -10.91 18.02
CA VAL A 167 -24.05 -10.07 18.46
C VAL A 167 -23.78 -9.05 17.36
N VAL A 168 -24.04 -7.79 17.66
CA VAL A 168 -23.76 -6.67 16.76
C VAL A 168 -22.43 -6.06 17.15
N ALA A 169 -21.44 -6.22 16.29
CA ALA A 169 -20.21 -5.45 16.38
C ALA A 169 -20.32 -4.28 15.40
N ALA A 170 -20.54 -3.08 15.93
CA ALA A 170 -20.47 -1.85 15.14
C ALA A 170 -19.04 -1.35 15.17
N VAL A 171 -18.36 -1.41 14.02
CA VAL A 171 -17.04 -0.79 13.87
C VAL A 171 -17.29 0.64 13.42
N ILE A 172 -17.45 1.55 14.37
CA ILE A 172 -17.48 2.98 14.07
C ILE A 172 -16.03 3.41 13.97
N VAL A 173 -15.49 3.47 12.76
CA VAL A 173 -14.22 4.17 12.53
C VAL A 173 -14.49 5.65 12.82
N PRO A 174 -13.89 6.27 13.86
CA PRO A 174 -14.01 7.70 14.02
C PRO A 174 -13.41 8.35 12.78
N ALA A 175 -14.18 9.17 12.08
CA ALA A 175 -13.67 9.96 10.97
C ALA A 175 -12.43 10.71 11.46
N LEU A 176 -11.26 10.40 10.88
CA LEU A 176 -10.05 11.16 11.14
C LEU A 176 -10.36 12.63 10.82
N PRO A 177 -10.06 13.58 11.72
CA PRO A 177 -10.22 14.99 11.42
C PRO A 177 -9.39 15.30 10.19
N THR A 178 -10.04 15.74 9.11
CA THR A 178 -9.37 16.25 7.92
C THR A 178 -8.58 17.49 8.34
N SER A 179 -7.26 17.37 8.44
CA SER A 179 -6.31 18.47 8.61
C SER A 179 -6.07 19.21 7.30
#